data_AF-A0A497JY96-F1
#
_entry.id   AF-A0A497JY96-F1
#
_cell.length_a   1.000
_cell.length_b   1.000
_cell.length_c   1.000
_cell.angle_alpha   90.00
_cell.angle_beta   90.00
_cell.angle_gamma   90.00
#
_symmetry.space_group_name_H-M   'P 1'
#
loop_
_entity.id
_entity.type
_entity.pdbx_description
1 polymer ?
#
loop_
_entity_poly.entity_id
_entity_poly.type
_entity_poly.pdbx_seq_one_letter_code
_entity_poly.pdbx_strand_id
1 'polypeptide(L)'
;MAQEDLQLMDTVILYDRDFGVSIFRNFRGYDSLLDDAEWLLERTTSKSQGFLMRVVIKDGARGLWIGEYLQGRNQICRQELIFGDSAEEIAELFIDYAEGRIPEGDFLDKVKIDNLRRHLKSRIIRDFKYYGCPSDRFLYECPHVNKIYIRLVRKYGRGVKVPYSLIVKEIRLEERCNDAILCPLADSNALERILNLNRALKTRGIGEIRFVSPDFIEIH
;
A
#
# COMPACT_ATOMS: atom_id res chain seq x y z
N MET A 1 10.27 30.52 -13.96
CA MET A 1 9.22 30.13 -14.94
C MET A 1 7.90 30.32 -14.23
N ALA A 2 6.99 31.09 -14.81
CA ALA A 2 5.77 31.56 -14.15
C ALA A 2 4.96 30.38 -13.60
N GLN A 3 4.72 30.39 -12.30
CA GLN A 3 3.76 29.53 -11.61
C GLN A 3 2.36 30.07 -11.98
N GLU A 4 1.90 29.74 -13.19
CA GLU A 4 0.55 30.03 -13.66
C GLU A 4 -0.47 29.44 -12.68
N ASP A 5 -1.44 30.25 -12.24
CA ASP A 5 -2.59 30.01 -11.34
C ASP A 5 -2.86 28.54 -10.97
N LEU A 6 -2.00 27.97 -10.12
CA LEU A 6 -2.16 26.65 -9.55
C LEU A 6 -2.63 26.82 -8.11
N GLN A 7 -3.92 26.65 -7.87
CA GLN A 7 -4.49 26.69 -6.54
C GLN A 7 -4.24 25.35 -5.82
N LEU A 8 -3.74 25.42 -4.59
CA LEU A 8 -3.41 24.24 -3.79
C LEU A 8 -4.49 23.99 -2.74
N MET A 9 -5.00 22.76 -2.65
CA MET A 9 -5.92 22.40 -1.56
C MET A 9 -5.16 22.14 -0.26
N ASP A 10 -5.82 22.17 0.88
CA ASP A 10 -5.20 22.12 2.20
C ASP A 10 -5.04 20.69 2.76
N THR A 11 -5.38 19.66 2.00
CA THR A 11 -5.19 18.27 2.41
C THR A 11 -3.99 17.66 1.69
N VAL A 12 -3.01 17.21 2.46
CA VAL A 12 -1.79 16.55 1.98
C VAL A 12 -1.73 15.14 2.56
N ILE A 13 -1.47 14.16 1.71
CA ILE A 13 -1.22 12.78 2.15
C ILE A 13 0.24 12.43 1.91
N LEU A 14 0.87 11.87 2.92
CA LEU A 14 2.23 11.35 2.87
C LEU A 14 2.17 9.82 2.90
N TYR A 15 2.77 9.20 1.87
CA TYR A 15 2.98 7.76 1.79
C TYR A 15 4.45 7.47 2.06
N ASP A 16 4.75 6.91 3.23
CA ASP A 16 6.08 6.45 3.59
C ASP A 16 6.20 4.94 3.43
N ARG A 17 7.31 4.49 2.84
CA ARG A 17 7.58 3.07 2.58
C ARG A 17 7.60 2.21 3.84
N ASP A 18 8.13 2.75 4.94
CA ASP A 18 8.39 2.02 6.18
C ASP A 18 7.33 2.35 7.24
N PHE A 19 6.77 3.57 7.20
CA PHE A 19 5.84 4.08 8.22
C PHE A 19 4.37 4.19 7.77
N GLY A 20 4.05 3.89 6.51
CA GLY A 20 2.66 3.84 6.04
C GLY A 20 2.12 5.20 5.60
N VAL A 21 0.82 5.43 5.80
CA VAL A 21 0.11 6.61 5.29
C VAL A 21 -0.17 7.58 6.43
N SER A 22 0.10 8.87 6.21
CA SER A 22 -0.25 9.97 7.11
C SER A 22 -1.05 11.03 6.36
N ILE A 23 -2.12 11.53 6.98
CA ILE A 23 -3.01 12.54 6.40
C ILE A 23 -2.90 13.83 7.19
N PHE A 24 -2.62 14.93 6.49
CA PHE A 24 -2.54 16.28 7.05
C PHE A 24 -3.68 17.13 6.48
N ARG A 25 -4.71 17.36 7.29
CA ARG A 25 -5.86 18.23 6.96
C ARG A 25 -5.58 19.67 7.36
N ASN A 26 -6.22 20.63 6.68
CA ASN A 26 -6.07 22.06 6.94
C ASN A 26 -4.61 22.53 6.94
N PHE A 27 -3.77 21.90 6.10
CA PHE A 27 -2.36 22.21 5.94
C PHE A 27 -2.22 23.62 5.34
N ARG A 28 -1.65 24.54 6.12
CA ARG A 28 -1.34 25.91 5.72
C ARG A 28 0.17 26.06 5.59
N GLY A 29 0.63 26.03 4.35
CA GLY A 29 2.05 26.21 4.03
C GLY A 29 2.33 27.60 3.48
N TYR A 30 3.31 27.66 2.59
CA TYR A 30 3.77 28.81 1.82
C TYR A 30 3.03 28.97 0.49
N ASP A 31 1.97 28.19 0.25
CA ASP A 31 1.25 28.10 -1.02
C ASP A 31 2.17 27.73 -2.20
N SER A 32 3.16 26.89 -1.91
CA SER A 32 4.16 26.38 -2.85
C SER A 32 4.29 24.88 -2.67
N LEU A 33 4.06 24.10 -3.73
CA LEU A 33 4.09 22.64 -3.67
C LEU A 33 5.39 22.08 -3.10
N LEU A 34 6.53 22.65 -3.53
CA LEU A 34 7.84 22.21 -3.09
C LEU A 34 8.10 22.68 -1.66
N ASP A 35 7.99 23.97 -1.37
CA ASP A 35 8.31 24.50 -0.04
C ASP A 35 7.44 23.87 1.05
N ASP A 36 6.16 23.63 0.76
CA ASP A 36 5.22 22.96 1.65
C ASP A 36 5.61 21.51 1.94
N ALA A 37 6.00 20.79 0.89
CA ALA A 37 6.44 19.42 1.01
C ALA A 37 7.77 19.32 1.77
N GLU A 38 8.74 20.18 1.46
CA GLU A 38 10.03 20.20 2.13
C GLU A 38 9.88 20.56 3.60
N TRP A 39 9.05 21.57 3.92
CA TRP A 39 8.72 21.96 5.28
C TRP A 39 8.09 20.81 6.09
N LEU A 40 7.20 20.03 5.46
CA LEU A 40 6.58 18.87 6.08
C LEU A 40 7.59 17.73 6.27
N LEU A 41 8.46 17.49 5.30
CA LEU A 41 9.49 16.46 5.38
C LEU A 41 10.55 16.77 6.44
N GLU A 42 10.94 18.04 6.62
CA GLU A 42 11.83 18.48 7.71
C GLU A 42 11.30 18.13 9.10
N ARG A 43 9.98 18.22 9.28
CA ARG A 43 9.29 17.97 10.56
C ARG A 43 8.84 16.52 10.72
N THR A 44 8.93 15.73 9.66
CA THR A 44 8.75 14.28 9.72
C THR A 44 10.08 13.63 10.11
N THR A 45 10.27 13.47 11.43
CA THR A 45 11.53 13.01 12.04
C THR A 45 11.90 11.59 11.64
N SER A 46 10.90 10.69 11.60
CA SER A 46 11.05 9.32 11.11
C SER A 46 10.48 9.23 9.69
N LYS A 47 11.38 9.20 8.70
CA LYS A 47 11.01 9.00 7.29
C LYS A 47 11.99 8.08 6.60
N SER A 48 11.45 7.25 5.72
CA SER A 48 12.23 6.43 4.80
C SER A 48 12.21 7.11 3.44
N GLN A 49 11.75 6.44 2.38
CA GLN A 49 11.44 7.06 1.09
C GLN A 49 9.94 6.96 0.84
N GLY A 50 9.41 7.85 0.00
CA GLY A 50 7.97 7.94 -0.16
C GLY A 50 7.55 8.97 -1.16
N PHE A 51 6.26 9.28 -1.14
CA PHE A 51 5.72 10.38 -1.91
C PHE A 51 4.63 11.11 -1.16
N LEU A 52 4.44 12.37 -1.49
CA LEU A 52 3.31 13.17 -1.06
C LEU A 52 2.32 13.31 -2.21
N MET A 53 1.04 13.41 -1.88
CA MET A 53 -0.03 13.64 -2.83
C MET A 53 -0.92 14.78 -2.34
N ARG A 54 -1.25 15.71 -3.24
CA ARG A 54 -2.05 16.89 -2.94
C ARG A 54 -2.96 17.24 -4.10
N VAL A 55 -4.20 17.64 -3.81
CA VAL A 55 -5.10 18.15 -4.84
C VAL A 55 -4.67 19.55 -5.26
N VAL A 56 -4.68 19.76 -6.57
CA VAL A 56 -4.37 21.05 -7.19
C VAL A 56 -5.47 21.41 -8.18
N ILE A 57 -5.71 22.70 -8.38
CA ILE A 57 -6.67 23.22 -9.35
C ILE A 57 -5.92 24.14 -10.31
N LYS A 58 -6.01 23.85 -11.61
CA LYS A 58 -5.46 24.70 -12.68
C LYS A 58 -6.58 24.99 -13.68
N ASP A 59 -6.82 26.26 -13.99
CA ASP A 59 -7.83 26.68 -14.97
C ASP A 59 -9.23 26.10 -14.69
N GLY A 60 -9.58 25.94 -13.41
CA GLY A 60 -10.84 25.33 -12.95
C GLY A 60 -10.87 23.79 -12.99
N ALA A 61 -9.89 23.14 -13.61
CA ALA A 61 -9.76 21.69 -13.62
C ALA A 61 -9.03 21.18 -12.37
N ARG A 62 -9.59 20.14 -11.74
CA ARG A 62 -8.98 19.46 -10.59
C ARG A 62 -7.97 18.41 -11.06
N GLY A 63 -6.87 18.32 -10.33
CA GLY A 63 -5.83 17.33 -10.57
C GLY A 63 -5.10 16.98 -9.29
N LEU A 64 -4.05 16.18 -9.43
CA LEU A 64 -3.19 15.79 -8.32
C LEU A 64 -1.75 16.17 -8.63
N TRP A 65 -1.09 16.74 -7.63
CA TRP A 65 0.35 16.78 -7.56
C TRP A 65 0.87 15.60 -6.76
N ILE A 66 1.92 14.97 -7.25
CA ILE A 66 2.62 13.86 -6.60
C ILE A 66 4.10 14.18 -6.54
N GLY A 67 4.67 14.26 -5.33
CA GLY A 67 6.09 14.56 -5.11
C GLY A 67 6.80 13.43 -4.37
N GLU A 68 7.79 12.81 -5.00
CA GLU A 68 8.60 11.74 -4.39
C GLU A 68 9.77 12.32 -3.58
N TYR A 69 10.05 11.70 -2.43
CA TYR A 69 11.23 11.97 -1.61
C TYR A 69 12.02 10.68 -1.34
N LEU A 70 13.32 10.84 -1.07
CA LEU A 70 14.23 9.74 -0.75
C LEU A 70 14.61 9.73 0.73
N GLN A 71 15.10 8.58 1.18
CA GLN A 71 15.59 8.39 2.54
C GLN A 71 16.65 9.42 2.94
N GLY A 72 16.43 10.04 4.10
CA GLY A 72 17.31 11.04 4.68
C GLY A 72 17.30 12.38 3.93
N ARG A 73 16.45 12.56 2.92
CA ARG A 73 16.28 13.84 2.22
C ARG A 73 15.00 14.53 2.67
N ASN A 74 15.06 15.85 2.72
CA ASN A 74 13.88 16.70 2.96
C ASN A 74 13.39 17.36 1.67
N GLN A 75 13.90 16.92 0.51
CA GLN A 75 13.63 17.53 -0.79
C GLN A 75 12.90 16.57 -1.71
N ILE A 76 12.09 17.14 -2.60
CA ILE A 76 11.39 16.39 -3.64
C ILE A 76 12.34 16.09 -4.79
N CYS A 77 12.54 14.81 -5.10
CA CYS A 77 13.48 14.37 -6.13
C CYS A 77 12.81 14.12 -7.49
N ARG A 78 11.53 13.77 -7.49
CA ARG A 78 10.68 13.64 -8.70
C ARG A 78 9.31 14.22 -8.39
N GLN A 79 8.68 14.82 -9.38
CA GLN A 79 7.31 15.30 -9.25
C GLN A 79 6.51 15.06 -10.53
N GLU A 80 5.22 14.84 -10.36
CA GLU A 80 4.25 14.66 -11.43
C GLU A 80 3.01 15.50 -11.12
N LEU A 81 2.49 16.19 -12.15
CA LEU A 81 1.18 16.82 -12.13
C LEU A 81 0.28 16.02 -13.07
N ILE A 82 -0.83 15.52 -12.55
CA ILE A 82 -1.76 14.68 -13.29
C ILE A 82 -3.16 15.31 -13.29
N PHE A 83 -3.77 15.34 -14.47
CA PHE A 83 -5.11 15.85 -14.73
C PHE A 83 -5.88 14.85 -15.60
N GLY A 84 -7.20 15.03 -15.68
CA GLY A 84 -8.14 14.17 -16.39
C GLY A 84 -8.98 13.31 -15.46
N ASP A 85 -9.97 12.62 -16.02
CA ASP A 85 -11.08 11.98 -15.28
C ASP A 85 -10.63 11.17 -14.06
N SER A 86 -9.62 10.30 -14.21
CA SER A 86 -9.14 9.47 -13.09
C SER A 86 -8.43 10.27 -12.00
N ALA A 87 -7.77 11.38 -12.32
CA ALA A 87 -7.16 12.26 -11.32
C ALA A 87 -8.23 13.12 -10.62
N GLU A 88 -9.25 13.54 -11.37
CA GLU A 88 -10.39 14.29 -10.86
C GLU A 88 -11.23 13.46 -9.89
N GLU A 89 -11.55 12.20 -10.21
CA GLU A 89 -12.26 11.28 -9.29
C GLU A 89 -11.53 11.13 -7.95
N ILE A 90 -10.20 10.96 -7.97
CA ILE A 90 -9.40 10.86 -6.75
C ILE A 90 -9.33 12.22 -6.02
N ALA A 91 -9.25 13.32 -6.76
CA ALA A 91 -9.30 14.66 -6.17
C ALA A 91 -10.65 14.92 -5.47
N GLU A 92 -11.77 14.49 -6.04
CA GLU A 92 -13.09 14.59 -5.41
C GLU A 92 -13.16 13.77 -4.11
N LEU A 93 -12.58 12.57 -4.08
CA LEU A 93 -12.50 11.78 -2.85
C LEU A 93 -11.73 12.51 -1.73
N PHE A 94 -10.66 13.22 -2.07
CA PHE A 94 -9.91 14.04 -1.10
C PHE A 94 -10.78 15.19 -0.56
N ILE A 95 -11.53 15.86 -1.44
CA ILE A 95 -12.44 16.95 -1.08
C ILE A 95 -13.56 16.44 -0.18
N ASP A 96 -14.20 15.34 -0.56
CA ASP A 96 -15.26 14.70 0.23
C ASP A 96 -14.76 14.33 1.63
N TYR A 97 -13.56 13.77 1.73
CA TYR A 97 -12.95 13.46 3.03
C TYR A 97 -12.62 14.74 3.83
N ALA A 98 -12.02 15.75 3.18
CA ALA A 98 -11.66 17.01 3.82
C ALA A 98 -12.88 17.76 4.36
N GLU A 99 -14.03 17.66 3.69
CA GLU A 99 -15.31 18.23 4.12
C GLU A 99 -16.10 17.33 5.09
N GLY A 100 -15.60 16.12 5.38
CA GLY A 100 -16.25 15.18 6.29
C GLY A 100 -17.48 14.48 5.70
N ARG A 101 -17.65 14.48 4.37
CA ARG A 101 -18.72 13.77 3.67
C ARG A 101 -18.51 12.25 3.68
N ILE A 102 -17.27 11.80 3.79
CA ILE A 102 -16.91 10.37 3.92
C ILE A 102 -16.01 10.14 5.15
N PRO A 103 -16.15 8.97 5.83
CA PRO A 103 -15.30 8.64 6.97
C PRO A 103 -13.88 8.26 6.54
N GLU A 104 -12.92 8.40 7.45
CA GLU A 104 -11.50 8.15 7.18
C GLU A 104 -11.21 6.72 6.72
N GLY A 105 -11.89 5.72 7.30
CA GLY A 105 -11.72 4.33 6.89
C GLY A 105 -12.08 4.09 5.42
N ASP A 106 -13.24 4.58 4.99
CA ASP A 106 -13.69 4.47 3.60
C ASP A 106 -12.76 5.24 2.65
N PHE A 107 -12.28 6.41 3.08
CA PHE A 107 -11.31 7.19 2.33
C PHE A 107 -9.99 6.42 2.14
N LEU A 108 -9.40 5.94 3.24
CA LEU A 108 -8.15 5.18 3.25
C LEU A 108 -8.25 3.93 2.37
N ASP A 109 -9.37 3.23 2.40
CA ASP A 109 -9.63 2.08 1.53
C ASP A 109 -9.57 2.45 0.06
N LYS A 110 -10.15 3.59 -0.35
CA LYS A 110 -10.12 4.07 -1.73
C LYS A 110 -8.73 4.54 -2.15
N VAL A 111 -7.97 5.17 -1.24
CA VAL A 111 -6.62 5.70 -1.54
C VAL A 111 -5.48 4.74 -1.20
N LYS A 112 -5.76 3.46 -0.96
CA LYS A 112 -4.74 2.39 -0.92
C LYS A 112 -3.90 2.42 -2.19
N ILE A 113 -2.59 2.17 -2.05
CA ILE A 113 -1.67 2.25 -3.20
C ILE A 113 -2.12 1.39 -4.39
N ASP A 114 -2.71 0.22 -4.13
CA ASP A 114 -3.18 -0.69 -5.18
C ASP A 114 -4.31 -0.08 -6.01
N ASN A 115 -5.20 0.65 -5.35
CA ASN A 115 -6.27 1.37 -6.03
C ASN A 115 -5.68 2.54 -6.81
N LEU A 116 -4.78 3.32 -6.21
CA LEU A 116 -4.12 4.42 -6.91
C LEU A 116 -3.35 3.93 -8.16
N ARG A 117 -2.68 2.78 -8.10
CA ARG A 117 -1.95 2.19 -9.24
C ARG A 117 -2.84 1.79 -10.41
N ARG A 118 -4.07 1.35 -10.12
CA ARG A 118 -5.06 0.95 -11.13
C ARG A 118 -5.66 2.17 -11.82
N HIS A 119 -5.93 3.24 -11.08
CA HIS A 119 -6.62 4.42 -11.59
C HIS A 119 -5.65 5.47 -12.16
N LEU A 120 -4.48 5.62 -11.55
CA LEU A 120 -3.52 6.66 -11.93
C LEU A 120 -2.40 6.11 -12.82
N LYS A 121 -2.03 6.90 -13.83
CA LYS A 121 -0.90 6.64 -14.73
C LYS A 121 0.42 7.24 -14.22
N SER A 122 0.53 7.52 -12.92
CA SER A 122 1.73 8.06 -12.30
C SER A 122 2.85 7.00 -12.21
N ARG A 123 4.08 7.34 -12.61
CA ARG A 123 5.22 6.42 -12.45
C ARG A 123 5.66 6.34 -10.99
N ILE A 124 5.66 7.48 -10.27
CA ILE A 124 5.97 7.53 -8.83
C ILE A 124 5.10 6.52 -8.06
N ILE A 125 3.78 6.54 -8.26
CA ILE A 125 2.84 5.64 -7.58
C ILE A 125 3.03 4.18 -8.02
N ARG A 126 3.25 3.94 -9.32
CA ARG A 126 3.44 2.58 -9.86
C ARG A 126 4.72 1.93 -9.36
N ASP A 127 5.80 2.69 -9.25
CA ASP A 127 7.10 2.19 -8.83
C ASP A 127 7.22 2.08 -7.29
N PHE A 128 6.30 2.68 -6.53
CA PHE A 128 6.37 2.73 -5.06
C PHE A 128 6.21 1.36 -4.39
N LYS A 129 7.24 0.88 -3.70
CA LYS A 129 7.19 -0.38 -2.93
C LYS A 129 7.23 -0.08 -1.44
N TYR A 130 6.44 -0.80 -0.64
CA TYR A 130 6.55 -0.83 0.82
C TYR A 130 7.76 -1.64 1.27
N TYR A 131 8.32 -1.36 2.45
CA TYR A 131 9.42 -2.16 2.98
C TYR A 131 8.94 -3.49 3.51
N GLY A 132 7.85 -3.50 4.27
CA GLY A 132 7.13 -4.72 4.67
C GLY A 132 5.73 -4.74 4.09
N CYS A 133 5.20 -5.92 3.78
CA CYS A 133 3.79 -6.06 3.45
C CYS A 133 2.96 -5.63 4.69
N PRO A 134 2.11 -4.59 4.60
CA PRO A 134 1.34 -4.12 5.74
C PRO A 134 0.50 -5.26 6.33
N SER A 135 0.48 -5.39 7.66
CA SER A 135 -0.19 -6.52 8.36
C SER A 135 -1.65 -6.65 7.96
N ASP A 136 -2.40 -5.55 7.89
CA ASP A 136 -3.81 -5.59 7.51
C ASP A 136 -3.98 -6.05 6.07
N ARG A 137 -3.18 -5.51 5.15
CA ARG A 137 -3.17 -5.95 3.76
C ARG A 137 -2.81 -7.44 3.66
N PHE A 138 -1.80 -7.89 4.40
CA PHE A 138 -1.40 -9.29 4.40
C PHE A 138 -2.53 -10.20 4.92
N LEU A 139 -3.10 -9.87 6.08
CA LEU A 139 -4.08 -10.69 6.76
C LEU A 139 -5.43 -10.70 6.07
N TYR A 140 -5.89 -9.58 5.53
CA TYR A 140 -7.25 -9.45 5.00
C TYR A 140 -7.32 -9.45 3.45
N GLU A 141 -6.34 -8.87 2.76
CA GLU A 141 -6.51 -8.50 1.34
C GLU A 141 -5.55 -9.18 0.36
N CYS A 142 -4.39 -9.67 0.82
CA CYS A 142 -3.34 -10.24 -0.03
C CYS A 142 -3.88 -11.38 -0.91
N PRO A 143 -3.91 -11.22 -2.26
CA PRO A 143 -4.50 -12.21 -3.16
C PRO A 143 -3.71 -13.52 -3.21
N HIS A 144 -2.41 -13.46 -2.92
CA HIS A 144 -1.51 -14.60 -2.89
C HIS A 144 -1.91 -15.65 -1.83
N VAL A 145 -2.42 -15.22 -0.66
CA VAL A 145 -2.90 -16.12 0.41
C VAL A 145 -3.97 -17.07 -0.13
N ASN A 146 -4.98 -16.53 -0.82
CA ASN A 146 -6.07 -17.34 -1.39
C ASN A 146 -5.58 -18.25 -2.52
N LYS A 147 -4.74 -17.72 -3.43
CA LYS A 147 -4.14 -18.50 -4.53
C LYS A 147 -3.36 -19.71 -4.04
N ILE A 148 -2.58 -19.53 -2.97
CA ILE A 148 -1.80 -20.61 -2.37
C ILE A 148 -2.75 -21.64 -1.74
N TYR A 149 -3.71 -21.21 -0.92
CA TYR A 149 -4.65 -22.14 -0.27
C TYR A 149 -5.44 -23.00 -1.26
N ILE A 150 -6.00 -22.39 -2.31
CA ILE A 150 -6.73 -23.13 -3.35
C ILE A 150 -5.84 -24.18 -4.03
N ARG A 151 -4.58 -23.84 -4.31
CA ARG A 151 -3.62 -24.78 -4.90
C ARG A 151 -3.29 -25.93 -3.95
N LEU A 152 -3.09 -25.63 -2.67
CA LEU A 152 -2.83 -26.64 -1.64
C LEU A 152 -4.00 -27.63 -1.52
N VAL A 153 -5.22 -27.12 -1.40
CA VAL A 153 -6.44 -27.95 -1.32
C VAL A 153 -6.62 -28.79 -2.58
N ARG A 154 -6.42 -28.22 -3.78
CA ARG A 154 -6.52 -28.96 -5.04
C ARG A 154 -5.47 -30.06 -5.18
N LYS A 155 -4.25 -29.82 -4.69
CA LYS A 155 -3.13 -30.74 -4.85
C LYS A 155 -3.14 -31.87 -3.82
N TYR A 156 -3.50 -31.58 -2.58
CA TYR A 156 -3.36 -32.53 -1.47
C TYR A 156 -4.68 -32.95 -0.81
N GLY A 157 -5.77 -32.22 -1.05
CA GLY A 157 -7.05 -32.44 -0.37
C GLY A 157 -7.11 -31.83 1.04
N ARG A 158 -8.30 -31.87 1.64
CA ARG A 158 -8.54 -31.44 3.03
C ARG A 158 -8.49 -32.63 3.98
N GLY A 159 -8.00 -32.42 5.21
CA GLY A 159 -7.88 -33.46 6.25
C GLY A 159 -6.88 -34.57 5.93
N VAL A 160 -6.05 -34.38 4.90
CA VAL A 160 -4.99 -35.33 4.52
C VAL A 160 -3.70 -34.91 5.19
N LYS A 161 -2.96 -35.88 5.77
CA LYS A 161 -1.63 -35.65 6.30
C LYS A 161 -0.64 -35.41 5.17
N VAL A 162 -0.07 -34.21 5.11
CA VAL A 162 0.91 -33.81 4.11
C VAL A 162 2.23 -33.48 4.81
N PRO A 163 3.38 -33.96 4.30
CA PRO A 163 4.67 -33.51 4.77
C PRO A 163 4.80 -31.99 4.69
N TYR A 164 5.18 -31.35 5.80
CA TYR A 164 5.25 -29.88 5.88
C TYR A 164 6.18 -29.31 4.78
N SER A 165 7.26 -30.02 4.46
CA SER A 165 8.24 -29.64 3.45
C SER A 165 7.64 -29.48 2.04
N LEU A 166 6.58 -30.23 1.71
CA LEU A 166 5.88 -30.09 0.44
C LEU A 166 5.04 -28.81 0.41
N ILE A 167 4.43 -28.44 1.53
CA ILE A 167 3.66 -27.21 1.66
C ILE A 167 4.58 -26.00 1.54
N VAL A 168 5.74 -26.04 2.19
CA VAL A 168 6.77 -24.98 2.06
C VAL A 168 7.19 -24.79 0.60
N LYS A 169 7.36 -25.88 -0.16
CA LYS A 169 7.69 -25.81 -1.60
C LYS A 169 6.59 -25.10 -2.39
N GLU A 170 5.32 -25.42 -2.14
CA GLU A 170 4.20 -24.75 -2.83
C GLU A 170 4.13 -23.26 -2.52
N ILE A 171 4.36 -22.84 -1.27
CA ILE A 171 4.38 -21.42 -0.92
C ILE A 171 5.52 -20.69 -1.67
N ARG A 172 6.68 -21.33 -1.85
CA ARG A 172 7.83 -20.75 -2.60
C ARG A 172 7.56 -20.54 -4.09
N LEU A 173 6.58 -21.23 -4.65
CA LEU A 173 6.21 -21.04 -6.06
C LEU A 173 5.44 -19.74 -6.28
N GLU A 174 4.98 -19.07 -5.21
CA GLU A 174 4.32 -17.79 -5.37
C GLU A 174 5.32 -16.68 -5.69
N GLU A 175 4.99 -15.88 -6.69
CA GLU A 175 5.77 -14.70 -7.03
C GLU A 175 5.84 -13.73 -5.84
N ARG A 176 6.98 -13.02 -5.74
CA ARG A 176 7.13 -11.96 -4.74
C ARG A 176 6.10 -10.88 -5.02
N CYS A 177 5.52 -10.31 -3.94
CA CYS A 177 4.67 -9.14 -4.07
C CYS A 177 5.47 -8.03 -4.78
N ASN A 178 4.95 -7.54 -5.89
CA ASN A 178 5.58 -6.42 -6.62
C ASN A 178 5.61 -5.13 -5.77
N ASP A 179 4.79 -5.10 -4.73
CA ASP A 179 4.40 -3.91 -3.98
C ASP A 179 5.08 -3.84 -2.60
N ALA A 180 5.82 -4.88 -2.19
CA ALA A 180 6.51 -4.95 -0.91
C ALA A 180 7.88 -5.63 -1.04
N ILE A 181 8.88 -5.11 -0.32
CA ILE A 181 10.25 -5.64 -0.32
C ILE A 181 10.34 -6.91 0.56
N LEU A 182 9.78 -6.85 1.77
CA LEU A 182 9.67 -7.97 2.71
C LEU A 182 8.23 -8.50 2.71
N CYS A 183 8.08 -9.78 2.39
CA CYS A 183 6.79 -10.45 2.35
C CYS A 183 6.73 -11.59 3.38
N PRO A 184 5.70 -11.65 4.24
CA PRO A 184 5.52 -12.75 5.19
C PRO A 184 5.45 -14.15 4.54
N LEU A 185 5.02 -14.24 3.28
CA LEU A 185 5.02 -15.51 2.50
C LEU A 185 6.39 -15.86 1.93
N ALA A 186 7.34 -14.92 1.92
CA ALA A 186 8.70 -15.12 1.43
C ALA A 186 9.73 -15.30 2.57
N ASP A 187 9.28 -15.44 3.82
CA ASP A 187 10.15 -15.58 5.00
C ASP A 187 11.19 -16.68 4.80
N SER A 188 12.44 -16.44 5.21
CA SER A 188 13.53 -17.41 5.06
C SER A 188 13.29 -18.67 5.91
N ASN A 189 12.65 -18.53 7.06
CA ASN A 189 12.26 -19.62 7.94
C ASN A 189 10.99 -20.32 7.41
N ALA A 190 11.10 -21.63 7.19
CA ALA A 190 10.04 -22.44 6.62
C ALA A 190 8.81 -22.56 7.54
N LEU A 191 9.03 -22.63 8.85
CA LEU A 191 7.97 -22.71 9.85
C LEU A 191 7.22 -21.38 9.94
N GLU A 192 7.93 -20.27 10.08
CA GLU A 192 7.34 -18.93 10.12
C GLU A 192 6.49 -18.65 8.88
N ARG A 193 6.97 -19.06 7.70
CA ARG A 193 6.21 -18.92 6.46
C ARG A 193 4.86 -19.63 6.51
N ILE A 194 4.81 -20.85 7.06
CA ILE A 194 3.55 -21.59 7.24
C ILE A 194 2.68 -20.91 8.29
N LEU A 195 3.26 -20.46 9.41
CA LEU A 195 2.52 -19.78 10.47
C LEU A 195 1.90 -18.47 9.95
N ASN A 196 2.64 -17.69 9.17
CA ASN A 196 2.17 -16.48 8.51
C ASN A 196 1.00 -16.78 7.57
N LEU A 197 1.13 -17.80 6.71
CA LEU A 197 0.04 -18.22 5.84
C LEU A 197 -1.18 -18.63 6.67
N ASN A 198 -1.00 -19.52 7.66
CA ASN A 198 -2.08 -20.01 8.52
C ASN A 198 -2.80 -18.87 9.25
N ARG A 199 -2.05 -17.90 9.77
CA ARG A 199 -2.60 -16.71 10.42
C ARG A 199 -3.52 -15.97 9.46
N ALA A 200 -3.09 -15.71 8.22
CA ALA A 200 -3.92 -15.07 7.21
C ALA A 200 -5.15 -15.91 6.82
N LEU A 201 -5.04 -17.24 6.70
CA LEU A 201 -6.18 -18.12 6.40
C LEU A 201 -7.24 -18.06 7.49
N LYS A 202 -6.82 -18.15 8.76
CA LYS A 202 -7.71 -18.08 9.92
C LYS A 202 -8.38 -16.71 10.03
N THR A 203 -7.62 -15.63 9.87
CA THR A 203 -8.16 -14.27 9.90
C THR A 203 -9.24 -14.04 8.85
N ARG A 204 -9.12 -14.68 7.67
CA ARG A 204 -10.12 -14.58 6.59
C ARG A 204 -11.27 -15.58 6.70
N GLY A 205 -11.21 -16.54 7.64
CA GLY A 205 -12.21 -17.60 7.76
C GLY A 205 -12.29 -18.55 6.56
N ILE A 206 -11.25 -18.64 5.72
CA ILE A 206 -11.26 -19.46 4.50
C ILE A 206 -10.67 -20.86 4.69
N GLY A 207 -9.95 -21.08 5.79
CA GLY A 207 -9.34 -22.36 6.12
C GLY A 207 -8.26 -22.23 7.18
N GLU A 208 -7.54 -23.32 7.40
CA GLU A 208 -6.39 -23.35 8.30
C GLU A 208 -5.41 -24.47 7.94
N ILE A 209 -4.20 -24.33 8.46
CA ILE A 209 -3.15 -25.34 8.40
C ILE A 209 -2.81 -25.73 9.84
N ARG A 210 -2.95 -27.02 10.18
CA ARG A 210 -2.66 -27.55 11.51
C ARG A 210 -1.48 -28.49 11.47
N PHE A 211 -0.53 -28.32 12.39
CA PHE A 211 0.51 -29.31 12.61
C PHE A 211 -0.08 -30.48 13.40
N VAL A 212 0.00 -31.68 12.83
CA VAL A 212 -0.45 -32.92 13.50
C VAL A 212 0.73 -33.71 14.06
N SER A 213 1.95 -33.40 13.61
CA SER A 213 3.22 -33.87 14.13
C SER A 213 4.34 -32.92 13.67
N PRO A 214 5.60 -33.08 14.12
CA PRO A 214 6.70 -32.21 13.68
C PRO A 214 6.89 -32.16 12.16
N ASP A 215 6.62 -33.26 11.45
CA ASP A 215 6.88 -33.39 10.02
C ASP A 215 5.63 -33.27 9.14
N PHE A 216 4.44 -33.34 9.72
CA PHE A 216 3.18 -33.42 8.97
C PHE A 216 2.16 -32.38 9.41
N ILE A 217 1.43 -31.87 8.42
CA ILE A 217 0.34 -30.93 8.59
C ILE A 217 -0.92 -31.39 7.87
N GLU A 218 -2.05 -30.87 8.30
CA GLU A 218 -3.36 -31.04 7.67
C GLU A 218 -3.90 -29.67 7.23
N ILE A 219 -4.56 -29.65 6.07
CA ILE A 219 -5.23 -28.46 5.51
C ILE A 219 -6.74 -28.62 5.77
N HIS A 220 -7.37 -27.60 6.35
CA HIS A 220 -8.83 -27.57 6.58
C HIS A 220 -9.48 -26.41 5.82
#